data_AF-A0A9D1ETS8-F1
#
_entry.id   AF-A0A9D1ETS8-F1
#
_cell.length_a   1.000
_cell.length_b   1.000
_cell.length_c   1.000
_cell.angle_alpha   90.00
_cell.angle_beta   90.00
_cell.angle_gamma   90.00
#
_symmetry.space_group_name_H-M   'P 1'
#
loop_
_entity.id
_entity.type
_entity.pdbx_description
1 polymer ?
#
loop_
_entity_poly.entity_id
_entity_poly.type
_entity_poly.pdbx_seq_one_letter_code
_entity_poly.pdbx_strand_id
1 'polypeptide(L)'
;MNQKKREEKNGILLKRFGPIGLCQVQEVEELQKELSEAECKIKLLQSEQEELQRKNRKAHEVSTDKIKRLLLQAKETDFEKLEGEELFKACCFPVNENPETGKWCVSMNICSMGGCEFNDYEFAARRDAFEFGYILTQLGAKPEMGSACPDCYAEYIKECI
;
A
#
# COMPACT_ATOMS: atom_id res chain seq x y z
N MET A 1 56.74 41.48 8.79
CA MET A 1 55.57 42.23 9.32
C MET A 1 54.31 41.49 8.90
N ASN A 2 53.38 41.18 9.81
CA ASN A 2 52.01 40.62 9.57
C ASN A 2 51.66 39.21 10.10
N GLN A 3 52.19 38.78 11.25
CA GLN A 3 51.55 37.71 12.04
C GLN A 3 51.17 38.18 13.46
N LYS A 4 52.05 38.91 14.16
CA LYS A 4 51.77 39.48 15.49
C LYS A 4 50.55 40.41 15.58
N LYS A 5 50.19 41.14 14.51
CA LYS A 5 49.01 42.05 14.50
C LYS A 5 47.66 41.33 14.35
N ARG A 6 47.64 40.05 13.98
CA ARG A 6 46.39 39.28 13.82
C ARG A 6 45.99 38.59 15.14
N GLU A 7 46.96 38.14 15.91
CA GLU A 7 46.74 37.54 17.24
C GLU A 7 46.30 38.57 18.29
N GLU A 8 46.86 39.78 18.27
CA GLU A 8 46.42 40.86 19.17
C GLU A 8 44.98 41.33 18.88
N LYS A 9 44.53 41.32 17.62
CA LYS A 9 43.14 41.68 17.27
C LYS A 9 42.12 40.62 17.72
N ASN A 10 42.47 39.34 17.67
CA ASN A 10 41.62 38.27 18.18
C ASN A 10 41.61 38.23 19.73
N GLY A 11 42.75 38.50 20.37
CA GLY A 11 42.84 38.58 21.84
C GLY A 11 42.12 39.79 22.46
N ILE A 12 41.94 40.88 21.72
CA ILE A 12 41.19 42.07 22.18
C ILE A 12 39.67 41.88 22.03
N LEU A 13 39.21 41.10 21.05
CA LEU A 13 37.77 40.86 20.87
C LEU A 13 37.19 39.94 21.95
N LEU A 14 37.97 38.97 22.43
CA LEU A 14 37.55 38.05 23.51
C LEU A 14 37.48 38.72 24.90
N LYS A 15 38.21 39.82 25.13
CA LYS A 15 38.23 40.51 26.44
C LYS A 15 37.02 41.42 26.70
N ARG A 16 36.08 41.57 25.75
CA ARG A 16 34.91 42.46 25.86
C ARG A 16 33.58 41.77 26.16
N PHE A 17 33.55 40.45 26.20
CA PHE A 17 32.35 39.72 26.58
C PHE A 17 32.45 39.36 28.07
N GLY A 18 31.56 39.94 28.89
CA GLY A 18 31.37 39.49 30.27
C GLY A 18 30.90 38.02 30.31
N PRO A 19 30.78 37.41 31.49
CA PRO A 19 30.37 35.99 31.63
C PRO A 19 29.08 35.64 30.87
N ILE A 20 28.18 36.62 30.70
CA ILE A 20 26.94 36.50 29.92
C ILE A 20 27.19 36.35 28.40
N GLY A 21 28.22 37.02 27.85
CA GLY A 21 28.53 36.97 26.42
C GLY A 21 29.31 35.72 25.99
N LEU A 22 30.07 35.09 26.90
CA LEU A 22 30.71 33.80 26.63
C LEU A 22 29.69 32.64 26.58
N CYS A 23 28.66 32.68 27.43
CA CYS A 23 27.55 31.73 27.42
C CYS A 23 26.77 31.76 26.08
N GLN A 24 26.48 32.96 25.57
CA GLN A 24 25.78 33.13 24.30
C GLN A 24 26.60 32.64 23.10
N VAL A 25 27.94 32.76 23.13
CA VAL A 25 28.80 32.23 22.05
C VAL A 25 28.80 30.71 22.04
N GLN A 26 28.84 30.07 23.22
CA GLN A 26 28.76 28.61 23.34
C GLN A 26 27.40 28.07 22.85
N GLU A 27 26.29 28.74 23.22
CA GLU A 27 24.95 28.39 22.73
C GLU A 27 24.85 28.50 21.20
N VAL A 28 25.45 29.54 20.60
CA VAL A 28 25.46 29.71 19.14
C VAL A 28 26.28 28.61 18.45
N GLU A 29 27.44 28.22 19.01
CA GLU A 29 28.26 27.13 18.47
C GLU A 29 27.55 25.78 18.56
N GLU A 30 26.84 25.53 19.66
CA GLU A 30 26.05 24.31 19.87
C GLU A 30 24.88 24.23 18.89
N LEU A 31 24.13 25.32 18.73
CA LEU A 31 23.05 25.42 17.73
C LEU A 31 23.56 25.28 16.29
N GLN A 32 24.75 25.80 15.97
CA GLN A 32 25.37 25.62 14.65
C GLN A 32 25.72 24.16 14.39
N LYS A 33 26.20 23.45 15.42
CA LYS A 33 26.47 22.02 15.34
C LYS A 33 25.18 21.22 15.12
N GLU A 34 24.14 21.49 15.91
CA GLU A 34 22.83 20.85 15.75
C GLU A 34 22.24 21.10 14.36
N LEU A 35 22.35 22.33 13.84
CA LEU A 35 21.89 22.68 12.50
C LEU A 35 22.63 21.85 11.44
N SER A 36 23.96 21.73 11.56
CA SER A 36 24.77 20.93 10.62
C SER A 36 24.42 19.44 10.65
N GLU A 37 24.13 18.89 11.84
CA GLU A 37 23.71 17.50 12.02
C GLU A 37 22.32 17.26 11.44
N ALA A 38 21.39 18.19 11.67
CA ALA A 38 20.04 18.16 11.11
C ALA A 38 20.06 18.25 9.57
N GLU A 39 20.89 19.13 9.00
CA GLU A 39 21.07 19.23 7.55
C GLU A 39 21.61 17.93 6.94
N CYS A 40 22.59 17.30 7.61
CA CYS A 40 23.11 16.00 7.19
C CYS A 40 22.01 14.92 7.21
N LYS A 41 21.21 14.90 8.28
CA LYS A 41 20.09 13.97 8.42
C LYS A 41 19.01 14.18 7.36
N ILE A 42 18.69 15.43 7.02
CA ILE A 42 17.75 15.76 5.95
C ILE A 42 18.25 15.21 4.61
N LYS A 43 19.54 15.40 4.27
CA LYS A 43 20.11 14.88 3.02
C LYS A 43 20.03 13.35 2.94
N LEU A 44 20.33 12.67 4.06
CA LEU A 44 20.19 11.20 4.16
C LEU A 44 18.76 10.75 3.92
N LEU A 45 17.79 11.35 4.62
CA LEU A 45 16.37 11.00 4.47
C LEU A 45 15.84 11.29 3.07
N GLN A 46 16.30 12.37 2.42
CA GLN A 46 15.96 12.66 1.03
C GLN A 46 16.46 11.56 0.09
N SER A 47 17.70 11.09 0.28
CA SER A 47 18.26 10.01 -0.53
C SER A 47 17.50 8.69 -0.34
N GLU A 48 17.10 8.38 0.89
CA GLU A 48 16.32 7.19 1.20
C GLU A 48 14.91 7.28 0.61
N GLN A 49 14.28 8.45 0.69
CA GLN A 49 12.96 8.70 0.08
C GLN A 49 13.00 8.51 -1.43
N GLU A 50 14.03 9.00 -2.12
CA GLU A 50 14.20 8.77 -3.56
C GLU A 50 14.38 7.28 -3.89
N GLU A 51 15.15 6.54 -3.09
CA GLU A 51 15.34 5.10 -3.29
C GLU A 51 14.01 4.34 -3.12
N LEU A 52 13.26 4.64 -2.07
CA LEU A 52 11.93 4.06 -1.83
C LEU A 52 10.98 4.40 -2.97
N GLN A 53 10.96 5.65 -3.46
CA GLN A 53 10.15 6.02 -4.62
C GLN A 53 10.55 5.26 -5.88
N ARG A 54 11.85 5.04 -6.13
CA ARG A 54 12.31 4.22 -7.26
C ARG A 54 11.87 2.77 -7.12
N LYS A 55 12.02 2.16 -5.93
CA LYS A 55 11.58 0.79 -5.65
C LYS A 55 10.07 0.64 -5.85
N ASN A 56 9.29 1.59 -5.32
CA ASN A 56 7.84 1.59 -5.45
C ASN A 56 7.40 1.71 -6.91
N ARG A 57 8.04 2.59 -7.69
CA ARG A 57 7.76 2.74 -9.13
C ARG A 57 8.05 1.46 -9.92
N LYS A 58 9.21 0.83 -9.66
CA LYS A 58 9.56 -0.47 -10.27
C LYS A 58 8.59 -1.57 -9.89
N ALA A 59 8.17 -1.64 -8.62
CA ALA A 59 7.19 -2.62 -8.16
C ALA A 59 5.82 -2.42 -8.85
N HIS A 60 5.38 -1.16 -9.01
CA HIS A 60 4.15 -0.83 -9.73
C HIS A 60 4.21 -1.15 -11.22
N GLU A 61 5.34 -0.86 -11.89
CA GLU A 61 5.53 -1.18 -13.31
C GLU A 61 5.48 -2.69 -13.56
N VAL A 62 6.23 -3.47 -12.76
CA VAL A 62 6.21 -4.94 -12.81
C VAL A 62 4.80 -5.48 -12.53
N SER A 63 4.06 -4.87 -11.60
CA SER A 63 2.66 -5.23 -11.31
C SER A 63 1.73 -4.93 -12.49
N THR A 64 1.89 -3.77 -13.14
CA THR A 64 1.06 -3.35 -14.27
C THR A 64 1.25 -4.26 -15.48
N ASP A 65 2.49 -4.63 -15.81
CA ASP A 65 2.77 -5.55 -16.91
C ASP A 65 2.25 -6.96 -16.64
N LYS A 66 2.30 -7.41 -15.38
CA LYS A 66 1.68 -8.67 -14.97
C LYS A 66 0.17 -8.63 -15.21
N ILE A 67 -0.52 -7.57 -14.75
CA ILE A 67 -1.96 -7.41 -14.93
C ILE A 67 -2.34 -7.36 -16.41
N LYS A 68 -1.60 -6.62 -17.24
CA LYS A 68 -1.84 -6.56 -18.69
C LYS A 68 -1.76 -7.94 -19.35
N ARG A 69 -0.74 -8.74 -19.01
CA ARG A 69 -0.62 -10.12 -19.52
C ARG A 69 -1.80 -10.99 -19.09
N LEU A 70 -2.21 -10.90 -17.83
CA LEU A 70 -3.37 -11.64 -17.31
C LEU A 70 -4.67 -11.24 -18.01
N LEU A 71 -4.89 -9.94 -18.26
CA LEU A 71 -6.04 -9.44 -19.01
C LEU A 71 -6.10 -10.01 -20.44
N LEU A 72 -4.96 -10.07 -21.14
CA LEU A 72 -4.90 -10.66 -22.47
C LEU A 72 -5.22 -12.16 -22.44
N GLN A 73 -4.66 -12.90 -21.48
CA GLN A 73 -4.96 -14.32 -21.29
C GLN A 73 -6.44 -14.57 -20.94
N ALA A 74 -7.02 -13.75 -20.08
CA ALA A 74 -8.43 -13.85 -19.70
C ALA A 74 -9.35 -13.71 -20.93
N LYS A 75 -9.06 -12.76 -21.82
CA LYS A 75 -9.82 -12.56 -23.07
C LYS A 75 -9.73 -13.73 -24.05
N GLU A 76 -8.58 -14.40 -24.09
CA GLU A 76 -8.36 -15.58 -24.93
C GLU A 76 -8.96 -16.86 -24.33
N THR A 77 -9.24 -16.85 -23.02
CA THR A 77 -9.79 -18.00 -22.30
C THR A 77 -11.29 -18.13 -22.57
N ASP A 78 -11.71 -19.35 -22.95
CA ASP A 78 -13.10 -19.71 -23.13
C ASP A 78 -13.64 -20.37 -21.86
N PHE A 79 -14.09 -19.55 -20.91
CA PHE A 79 -14.57 -20.02 -19.60
C PHE A 79 -15.82 -20.92 -19.70
N GLU A 80 -16.57 -20.87 -20.81
CA GLU A 80 -17.73 -21.75 -21.02
C GLU A 80 -17.34 -23.20 -21.28
N LYS A 81 -16.09 -23.44 -21.70
CA LYS A 81 -15.55 -24.79 -21.94
C LYS A 81 -14.83 -25.37 -20.74
N LEU A 82 -14.60 -24.56 -19.70
CA LEU A 82 -13.93 -25.01 -18.48
C LEU A 82 -14.98 -25.50 -17.50
N GLU A 83 -14.71 -26.64 -16.86
CA GLU A 83 -15.57 -27.20 -15.83
C GLU A 83 -14.74 -27.75 -14.66
N GLY A 84 -15.41 -27.97 -13.52
CA GLY A 84 -14.84 -28.63 -12.35
C GLY A 84 -13.51 -28.01 -11.88
N GLU A 85 -12.47 -28.86 -11.79
CA GLU A 85 -11.16 -28.45 -11.27
C GLU A 85 -10.45 -27.43 -12.19
N GLU A 86 -10.65 -27.50 -13.50
CA GLU A 86 -10.02 -26.57 -14.44
C GLU A 86 -10.62 -25.17 -14.31
N LEU A 87 -11.95 -25.10 -14.20
CA LEU A 87 -12.63 -23.84 -13.92
C LEU A 87 -12.20 -23.27 -12.56
N PHE A 88 -12.10 -24.11 -11.53
CA PHE A 88 -11.66 -23.67 -10.21
C PHE A 88 -10.21 -23.15 -10.20
N LYS A 89 -9.30 -23.80 -10.94
CA LYS A 89 -7.91 -23.33 -11.12
C LYS A 89 -7.83 -22.01 -11.86
N ALA A 90 -8.73 -21.80 -12.83
CA ALA A 90 -8.81 -20.55 -13.58
C ALA A 90 -9.44 -19.43 -12.73
N CYS A 91 -10.58 -19.71 -12.11
CA CYS A 91 -11.39 -18.79 -11.31
C CYS A 91 -11.89 -19.50 -10.04
N CYS A 92 -11.26 -19.23 -8.91
CA CYS A 92 -11.62 -19.84 -7.63
C CYS A 92 -12.71 -19.07 -6.86
N PHE A 93 -13.23 -17.98 -7.45
CA PHE A 93 -14.32 -17.19 -6.89
C PHE A 93 -15.66 -17.70 -7.41
N PRO A 94 -16.71 -17.73 -6.56
CA PRO A 94 -18.06 -18.01 -7.03
C PRO A 94 -18.52 -16.96 -8.04
N VAL A 95 -19.12 -17.43 -9.13
CA VAL A 95 -19.67 -16.59 -10.20
C VAL A 95 -21.08 -17.04 -10.51
N ASN A 96 -22.05 -16.21 -10.15
CA ASN A 96 -23.47 -16.54 -10.22
C ASN A 96 -24.28 -15.39 -10.80
N GLU A 97 -25.39 -15.71 -11.46
CA GLU A 97 -26.33 -14.69 -11.91
C GLU A 97 -27.23 -14.28 -10.75
N ASN A 98 -27.34 -12.96 -10.51
CA ASN A 98 -28.29 -12.40 -9.56
C ASN A 98 -29.70 -12.46 -10.18
N PRO A 99 -30.63 -13.23 -9.60
CA PRO A 99 -31.95 -13.43 -10.18
C PRO A 99 -32.83 -12.16 -10.14
N GLU A 100 -32.54 -11.21 -9.25
CA GLU A 100 -33.32 -9.97 -9.13
C GLU A 100 -32.91 -8.94 -10.17
N THR A 101 -31.61 -8.84 -10.45
CA THR A 101 -31.05 -7.81 -11.33
C THR A 101 -30.72 -8.33 -12.73
N GLY A 102 -30.63 -9.66 -12.91
CA GLY A 102 -30.17 -10.31 -14.14
C GLY A 102 -28.69 -10.05 -14.46
N LYS A 103 -27.93 -9.55 -13.48
CA LYS A 103 -26.49 -9.29 -13.62
C LYS A 103 -25.67 -10.45 -13.10
N TRP A 104 -24.43 -10.56 -13.57
CA TRP A 104 -23.50 -11.57 -13.10
C TRP A 104 -22.67 -11.04 -11.93
N CYS A 105 -22.55 -11.82 -10.87
CA CYS A 105 -21.85 -11.45 -9.66
C CYS A 105 -20.58 -12.28 -9.50
N VAL A 106 -19.53 -11.66 -8.95
CA VAL A 106 -18.38 -12.35 -8.38
C VAL A 106 -18.38 -12.11 -6.88
N SER A 107 -18.57 -13.17 -6.10
CA SER A 107 -18.67 -13.05 -4.65
C SER A 107 -17.30 -13.10 -3.99
N MET A 108 -16.98 -12.07 -3.23
CA MET A 108 -15.67 -11.92 -2.61
C MET A 108 -15.55 -12.65 -1.28
N ASN A 109 -16.69 -12.99 -0.68
CA ASN A 109 -16.76 -13.60 0.63
C ASN A 109 -17.67 -14.82 0.62
N ILE A 110 -17.32 -15.81 1.43
CA ILE A 110 -18.15 -16.97 1.76
C ILE A 110 -18.42 -16.91 3.25
N CYS A 111 -19.70 -16.90 3.62
CA CYS A 111 -20.17 -16.77 4.99
C CYS A 111 -19.64 -17.91 5.87
N SER A 112 -19.01 -17.57 7.00
CA SER A 112 -18.47 -18.54 7.95
C SER A 112 -19.53 -19.34 8.71
N MET A 113 -20.78 -18.86 8.74
CA MET A 113 -21.88 -19.53 9.43
C MET A 113 -22.69 -20.44 8.50
N GLY A 114 -23.13 -19.90 7.35
CA GLY A 114 -24.07 -20.58 6.45
C GLY A 114 -23.49 -21.00 5.10
N GLY A 115 -22.24 -20.64 4.79
CA GLY A 115 -21.64 -20.89 3.47
C GLY A 115 -22.22 -20.04 2.33
N CYS A 116 -23.12 -19.11 2.64
CA CYS A 116 -23.69 -18.15 1.68
C CYS A 116 -22.60 -17.29 1.06
N GLU A 117 -22.71 -17.05 -0.23
CA GLU A 117 -21.85 -16.13 -0.95
C GLU A 117 -22.34 -14.70 -0.74
N PHE A 118 -21.43 -13.74 -0.54
CA PHE A 118 -21.79 -12.33 -0.36
C PHE A 118 -20.65 -11.38 -0.73
N ASN A 119 -20.93 -10.08 -0.64
CA ASN A 119 -20.03 -8.99 -1.00
C ASN A 119 -19.65 -9.05 -2.49
N ASP A 120 -20.65 -8.86 -3.33
CA ASP A 120 -20.58 -9.12 -4.76
C ASP A 120 -20.09 -7.92 -5.56
N TYR A 121 -19.28 -8.19 -6.58
CA TYR A 121 -19.08 -7.27 -7.70
C TYR A 121 -19.98 -7.66 -8.87
N GLU A 122 -20.79 -6.71 -9.34
CA GLU A 122 -21.73 -6.93 -10.44
C GLU A 122 -21.15 -6.59 -11.82
N PHE A 123 -21.50 -7.41 -12.80
CA PHE A 123 -21.11 -7.31 -14.20
C PHE A 123 -22.31 -7.53 -15.12
N ALA A 124 -22.31 -6.87 -16.27
CA ALA A 124 -23.38 -7.03 -17.25
C ALA A 124 -23.34 -8.38 -17.97
N ALA A 125 -22.14 -8.93 -18.18
CA ALA A 125 -21.94 -10.17 -18.89
C ALA A 125 -21.23 -11.22 -18.01
N ARG A 126 -21.63 -12.48 -18.17
CA ARG A 126 -20.99 -13.64 -17.54
C ARG A 126 -19.48 -13.66 -17.76
N ARG A 127 -19.05 -13.38 -18.98
CA ARG A 127 -17.65 -13.36 -19.38
C ARG A 127 -16.85 -12.38 -18.52
N ASP A 128 -17.34 -11.16 -18.36
CA ASP A 128 -16.63 -10.12 -17.63
C ASP A 128 -16.44 -10.49 -16.15
N ALA A 129 -17.44 -11.15 -15.56
CA ALA A 129 -17.35 -11.69 -14.20
C ALA A 129 -16.26 -12.76 -14.08
N PHE A 130 -16.20 -13.72 -15.02
CA PHE A 130 -15.13 -14.73 -15.04
C PHE A 130 -13.75 -14.15 -15.33
N GLU A 131 -13.63 -13.17 -16.23
CA GLU A 131 -12.37 -12.47 -16.50
C GLU A 131 -11.84 -11.80 -15.22
N PHE A 132 -12.72 -11.12 -14.47
CA PHE A 132 -12.39 -10.51 -13.19
C PHE A 132 -11.94 -11.55 -12.16
N GLY A 133 -12.73 -12.62 -11.94
CA GLY A 133 -12.40 -13.68 -11.00
C GLY A 133 -11.11 -14.44 -11.37
N TYR A 134 -10.84 -14.62 -12.66
CA TYR A 134 -9.59 -15.18 -13.17
C TYR A 134 -8.39 -14.32 -12.78
N ILE A 135 -8.45 -13.01 -13.06
CA ILE A 135 -7.34 -12.10 -12.74
C ILE A 135 -7.04 -12.12 -11.25
N LEU A 136 -8.06 -12.06 -10.40
CA LEU A 136 -7.91 -12.16 -8.94
C LEU A 136 -7.22 -13.47 -8.53
N THR A 137 -7.70 -14.60 -9.09
CA THR A 137 -7.14 -15.93 -8.82
C THR A 137 -5.65 -16.00 -9.23
N GLN A 138 -5.29 -15.50 -10.42
CA GLN A 138 -3.90 -15.49 -10.91
C GLN A 138 -3.00 -14.49 -10.15
N LEU A 139 -3.59 -13.49 -9.50
CA LEU A 139 -2.89 -12.61 -8.56
C LEU A 139 -2.72 -13.24 -7.17
N GLY A 140 -3.31 -14.41 -6.93
CA GLY A 140 -3.20 -15.17 -5.68
C GLY A 140 -4.27 -14.81 -4.65
N ALA A 141 -5.28 -14.04 -5.04
CA ALA A 141 -6.43 -13.76 -4.19
C ALA A 141 -7.37 -14.98 -4.12
N LYS A 142 -8.12 -15.08 -3.03
CA LYS A 142 -9.14 -16.11 -2.79
C LYS A 142 -10.34 -15.49 -2.06
N PRO A 143 -11.53 -16.10 -2.13
CA PRO A 143 -12.67 -15.66 -1.33
C PRO A 143 -12.32 -15.67 0.17
N GLU A 144 -12.73 -14.64 0.89
CA GLU A 144 -12.56 -14.56 2.34
C GLU A 144 -13.66 -15.35 3.06
N MET A 145 -13.26 -16.19 4.02
CA MET A 145 -14.16 -17.11 4.73
C MET A 145 -14.31 -16.80 6.24
N GLY A 146 -13.83 -15.63 6.69
CA GLY A 146 -13.76 -15.30 8.12
C GLY A 146 -15.02 -14.62 8.70
N SER A 147 -15.92 -14.15 7.84
CA SER A 147 -17.01 -13.24 8.23
C SER A 147 -18.38 -13.87 7.96
N ALA A 148 -19.34 -13.59 8.84
CA ALA A 148 -20.74 -13.95 8.60
C ALA A 148 -21.39 -12.93 7.67
N CYS A 149 -22.26 -13.38 6.76
CA CYS A 149 -23.08 -12.46 5.98
C CYS A 149 -24.15 -11.78 6.86
N PRO A 150 -24.69 -10.63 6.44
CA PRO A 150 -25.69 -9.90 7.22
C PRO A 150 -26.91 -10.73 7.61
N ASP A 151 -27.38 -11.59 6.70
CA ASP A 151 -28.59 -12.40 6.93
C ASP A 151 -28.36 -13.49 7.97
N CYS A 152 -27.32 -14.31 7.81
CA CYS A 152 -26.97 -15.33 8.81
C CYS A 152 -26.67 -14.72 10.18
N TYR A 153 -25.99 -13.57 10.20
CA TYR A 153 -25.71 -12.88 11.47
C TYR A 153 -27.01 -12.36 12.11
N ALA A 154 -27.94 -11.80 11.34
CA ALA A 154 -29.22 -11.33 11.85
C ALA A 154 -30.08 -12.48 12.41
N GLU A 155 -30.07 -13.65 11.77
CA GLU A 155 -30.73 -14.86 12.28
C GLU A 155 -30.12 -15.33 13.59
N TYR A 156 -28.79 -15.46 13.65
CA TYR A 156 -28.07 -15.81 14.87
C TYR A 156 -28.44 -14.90 16.05
N ILE A 157 -28.52 -13.58 15.81
CA ILE A 157 -28.89 -12.62 16.85
C ILE A 157 -30.34 -12.82 17.32
N LYS A 158 -31.27 -13.16 16.43
CA LYS A 158 -32.68 -13.45 16.81
C LYS A 158 -32.80 -14.71 17.65
N GLU A 159 -31.95 -15.71 17.45
CA GLU A 159 -31.96 -16.95 18.23
C GLU A 159 -31.27 -16.82 19.59
N CYS A 160 -30.41 -15.79 19.77
CA CYS A 160 -29.66 -15.56 21.00
C CYS A 160 -30.29 -14.53 21.95
N ILE A 161 -31.39 -13.87 21.56
CA ILE A 161 -32.14 -12.88 22.34
C ILE A 161 -33.51 -13.45 22.67
#